data_AF-A0A9E4RQ26-F1
#
_entry.id   AF-A0A9E4RQ26-F1
#
_cell.length_a   1.000
_cell.length_b   1.000
_cell.length_c   1.000
_cell.angle_alpha   90.00
_cell.angle_beta   90.00
_cell.angle_gamma   90.00
#
_symmetry.space_group_name_H-M   'P 1'
#
loop_
_entity.id
_entity.type
_entity.pdbx_description
1 polymer ?
#
loop_
_entity_poly.entity_id
_entity_poly.type
_entity_poly.pdbx_seq_one_letter_code
_entity_poly.pdbx_strand_id
1 'polypeptide(L)'
;MYHPVGVQKIMRWEGNMPLIIGITGSIATGKSSACEMMTALGATHCDADRVVHRLYDPGWPAFGRILAAFGDDVVGEDGYIDRQKLGSKVFG
;
A
#
# COMPACT_ATOMS: atom_id res chain seq x y z
N MET A 1 -14.44 46.94 9.68
CA MET A 1 -15.01 45.60 9.89
C MET A 1 -13.98 44.59 9.41
N TYR A 2 -13.07 44.18 10.31
CA TYR A 2 -11.91 43.35 10.00
C TYR A 2 -12.34 41.88 10.09
N HIS A 3 -12.31 41.15 8.98
CA HIS A 3 -12.41 39.69 8.98
C HIS A 3 -11.01 39.14 9.28
N PRO A 4 -10.75 38.53 10.45
CA PRO A 4 -9.51 37.82 10.64
C PRO A 4 -9.54 36.60 9.73
N VAL A 5 -8.61 36.56 8.77
CA VAL A 5 -8.27 35.36 8.01
C VAL A 5 -7.98 34.25 9.01
N GLY A 6 -8.82 33.21 8.98
CA GLY A 6 -8.71 32.07 9.88
C GLY A 6 -7.32 31.47 9.75
N VAL A 7 -6.57 31.52 10.85
CA VAL A 7 -5.41 30.66 11.04
C VAL A 7 -5.97 29.25 10.96
N GLN A 8 -5.69 28.55 9.85
CA GLN A 8 -6.06 27.16 9.65
C GLN A 8 -5.72 26.41 10.93
N LYS A 9 -6.75 25.86 11.57
CA LYS A 9 -6.67 25.07 12.79
C LYS A 9 -5.54 24.07 12.63
N ILE A 10 -4.42 24.31 13.31
CA ILE A 10 -3.42 23.25 13.55
C ILE A 10 -4.21 22.22 14.35
N MET A 11 -4.66 21.15 13.69
CA MET A 11 -5.36 20.05 14.34
C MET A 11 -4.37 19.44 15.33
N ARG A 12 -4.48 19.83 16.59
CA ARG A 12 -3.84 19.15 17.69
C ARG A 12 -4.46 17.75 17.74
N TRP A 13 -3.62 16.76 17.53
CA TRP A 13 -3.99 15.36 17.52
C TRP A 13 -4.25 14.91 18.96
N GLU A 14 -5.52 14.63 19.29
CA GLU A 14 -5.92 14.19 20.63
C GLU A 14 -6.02 12.66 20.64
N GLY A 15 -5.04 11.99 21.26
CA GLY A 15 -5.10 10.55 21.54
C GLY A 15 -3.73 9.86 21.58
N ASN A 16 -3.63 8.82 22.40
CA ASN A 16 -2.52 7.86 22.45
C ASN A 16 -2.46 7.00 21.18
N MET A 17 -2.27 7.60 19.99
CA MET A 17 -2.15 6.80 18.77
C MET A 17 -0.69 6.38 18.55
N PRO A 18 -0.47 5.19 17.99
CA PRO A 18 0.85 4.63 17.82
C PRO A 18 1.69 5.47 16.86
N LEU A 19 3.01 5.53 17.11
CA LEU A 19 3.97 6.04 16.15
C LEU A 19 3.98 5.13 14.92
N ILE A 20 3.73 5.70 13.75
CA ILE A 20 3.76 4.98 12.46
C ILE A 20 5.08 5.29 11.77
N ILE A 21 5.84 4.25 11.42
CA ILE A 21 7.13 4.35 10.73
C ILE A 21 7.02 3.65 9.37
N GLY A 22 7.27 4.39 8.30
CA GLY A 22 7.36 3.84 6.94
C GLY A 22 8.80 3.41 6.62
N ILE A 23 9.01 2.14 6.28
CA ILE A 23 10.32 1.62 5.88
C ILE A 23 10.40 1.59 4.35
N THR A 24 11.32 2.39 3.78
CA THR A 24 11.48 2.55 2.32
C THR A 24 12.90 2.23 1.86
N GLY A 25 13.09 2.02 0.56
CA GLY A 25 14.39 1.69 -0.05
C GLY A 25 14.27 0.71 -1.22
N SER A 26 15.34 0.54 -2.00
CA SER A 26 15.36 -0.29 -3.21
C SER A 26 15.24 -1.79 -2.93
N ILE A 27 15.04 -2.60 -3.97
CA ILE A 27 15.02 -4.07 -3.86
C ILE A 27 16.35 -4.56 -3.26
N ALA A 28 16.28 -5.58 -2.39
CA ALA A 28 17.42 -6.20 -1.72
C ALA A 28 18.26 -5.30 -0.78
N THR A 29 17.74 -4.16 -0.33
CA THR A 29 18.46 -3.27 0.62
C THR A 29 18.24 -3.59 2.11
N GLY A 30 17.69 -4.76 2.44
CA GLY A 30 17.52 -5.19 3.85
C GLY A 30 16.31 -4.62 4.60
N LYS A 31 15.33 -4.01 3.92
CA LYS A 31 14.11 -3.47 4.55
C LYS A 31 13.33 -4.51 5.35
N SER A 32 13.13 -5.70 4.78
CA SER A 32 12.42 -6.79 5.47
C SER A 32 13.13 -7.17 6.76
N SER A 33 14.47 -7.24 6.73
CA SER A 33 15.28 -7.49 7.94
C SER A 33 15.16 -6.36 8.97
N ALA A 34 15.09 -5.10 8.54
CA ALA A 34 14.82 -3.97 9.44
C ALA A 34 13.43 -4.09 10.10
N CYS A 35 12.40 -4.45 9.34
CA CYS A 35 11.05 -4.71 9.88
C CYS A 35 11.04 -5.89 10.87
N GLU A 36 11.75 -6.97 10.58
CA GLU A 36 11.90 -8.12 11.49
C GLU A 36 12.56 -7.72 12.81
N MET A 37 13.64 -6.94 12.76
CA MET A 37 14.30 -6.41 13.96
C MET A 37 13.35 -5.53 14.77
N MET A 38 12.59 -4.64 14.13
CA MET A 38 11.59 -3.81 14.83
C MET A 38 10.49 -4.67 15.46
N THR A 39 10.05 -5.72 14.78
CA THR A 39 9.04 -6.66 15.29
C THR A 39 9.55 -7.41 16.52
N ALA A 40 10.82 -7.85 16.49
CA ALA A 40 11.47 -8.49 17.65
C ALA A 40 11.57 -7.56 18.87
N LEU A 41 11.57 -6.24 18.65
CA LEU A 41 11.55 -5.22 19.71
C LEU A 41 10.12 -4.82 20.15
N GLY A 42 9.08 -5.48 19.63
CA GLY A 42 7.69 -5.27 20.02
C GLY A 42 6.88 -4.35 19.10
N ALA A 43 7.43 -3.94 17.95
CA ALA A 43 6.64 -3.21 16.96
C ALA A 43 5.65 -4.14 16.24
N THR A 44 4.51 -3.58 15.82
CA THR A 44 3.59 -4.27 14.90
C THR A 44 4.03 -3.99 13.46
N HIS A 45 4.29 -5.05 12.68
CA HIS A 45 4.66 -4.91 11.27
C HIS A 45 3.42 -4.98 10.36
N CYS A 46 3.21 -3.91 9.60
CA CYS A 46 2.22 -3.86 8.52
C CYS A 46 2.92 -4.02 7.17
N ASP A 47 2.80 -5.19 6.56
CA ASP A 47 3.40 -5.51 5.27
C ASP A 47 2.52 -4.99 4.12
N ALA A 48 2.94 -3.86 3.53
CA ALA A 48 2.22 -3.22 2.44
C ALA A 48 2.17 -4.09 1.17
N ASP A 49 3.24 -4.81 0.85
CA ASP A 49 3.31 -5.65 -0.35
C ASP A 49 2.26 -6.77 -0.26
N ARG A 50 2.15 -7.42 0.90
CA ARG A 50 1.12 -8.44 1.15
C ARG A 50 -0.29 -7.89 1.09
N VAL A 51 -0.52 -6.68 1.63
CA VAL A 51 -1.85 -6.04 1.58
C VAL A 51 -2.22 -5.75 0.14
N VAL A 52 -1.32 -5.15 -0.64
CA VAL A 52 -1.55 -4.79 -2.04
C VAL A 52 -1.91 -6.03 -2.88
N HIS A 53 -1.26 -7.18 -2.64
CA HIS A 53 -1.60 -8.40 -3.37
C HIS A 53 -3.06 -8.83 -3.21
N ARG A 54 -3.65 -8.65 -2.03
CA ARG A 54 -5.05 -9.00 -1.77
C ARG A 54 -6.03 -7.97 -2.31
N LEU A 55 -5.60 -6.73 -2.49
CA LEU A 55 -6.49 -5.64 -2.91
C LEU A 55 -6.99 -5.81 -4.34
N TYR A 56 -6.34 -6.64 -5.14
CA TYR A 56 -6.78 -7.02 -6.48
C TYR A 56 -7.20 -8.49 -6.58
N ASP A 57 -7.60 -9.13 -5.48
CA ASP A 57 -8.30 -10.40 -5.59
C ASP A 57 -9.71 -10.19 -6.20
N PRO A 58 -10.30 -11.21 -6.86
CA PRO A 58 -11.67 -11.14 -7.36
C PRO A 58 -12.65 -10.66 -6.28
N GLY A 59 -13.51 -9.71 -6.65
CA GLY A 59 -14.47 -9.08 -5.74
C GLY A 59 -13.95 -7.82 -5.03
N TRP A 60 -12.66 -7.51 -5.13
CA TRP A 60 -12.14 -6.23 -4.64
C TRP A 60 -12.21 -5.12 -5.69
N PRO A 61 -12.38 -3.85 -5.29
CA PRO A 61 -12.48 -2.73 -6.23
C PRO A 61 -11.27 -2.57 -7.17
N ALA A 62 -10.07 -2.99 -6.75
CA ALA A 62 -8.88 -2.85 -7.60
C ALA A 62 -8.88 -3.87 -8.75
N PHE A 63 -9.51 -5.04 -8.60
CA PHE A 63 -9.59 -6.06 -9.66
C PHE A 63 -10.22 -5.46 -10.93
N GLY A 64 -11.43 -4.92 -10.82
CA GLY A 64 -12.13 -4.32 -11.96
C GLY A 64 -11.40 -3.11 -12.55
N ARG A 65 -10.69 -2.33 -11.73
CA ARG A 65 -9.86 -1.20 -12.22
C ARG A 65 -8.66 -1.68 -13.02
N ILE A 66 -8.04 -2.79 -12.61
CA ILE A 66 -6.94 -3.40 -13.35
C ILE A 66 -7.44 -3.92 -14.70
N LEU A 67 -8.58 -4.60 -14.74
CA LEU A 67 -9.16 -5.06 -16.02
C LEU A 67 -9.48 -3.88 -16.96
N ALA A 68 -10.08 -2.81 -16.42
CA ALA A 68 -10.39 -1.62 -17.20
C ALA A 68 -9.14 -0.92 -17.78
N ALA A 69 -8.01 -0.99 -17.07
CA ALA A 69 -6.76 -0.32 -17.47
C ALA A 69 -5.86 -1.21 -18.35
N PHE A 70 -5.83 -2.51 -18.10
CA PHE A 70 -4.85 -3.43 -18.68
C PHE A 70 -5.48 -4.53 -19.53
N GLY A 71 -6.80 -4.65 -19.58
CA GLY A 71 -7.53 -5.71 -20.29
C GLY A 71 -7.65 -7.00 -19.49
N ASP A 72 -8.48 -7.93 -19.98
CA ASP A 72 -8.80 -9.19 -19.29
C ASP A 72 -7.72 -10.27 -19.44
N ASP A 73 -6.77 -10.08 -20.35
CA ASP A 73 -5.68 -11.02 -20.60
C ASP A 73 -4.68 -11.12 -19.44
N VAL A 74 -4.72 -10.16 -18.50
CA VAL A 74 -3.97 -10.22 -17.23
C VAL A 74 -4.62 -11.12 -16.18
N VAL A 75 -5.76 -11.76 -16.46
CA VAL A 75 -6.39 -12.75 -15.58
C VAL A 75 -5.88 -14.15 -15.94
N GLY A 76 -5.53 -14.93 -14.92
CA GLY A 76 -5.14 -16.34 -15.01
C GLY A 76 -6.35 -17.26 -15.17
N GLU A 77 -6.08 -18.53 -15.48
CA GLU A 77 -7.13 -19.56 -15.58
C GLU A 77 -7.84 -19.82 -14.24
N ASP A 78 -7.19 -19.48 -13.12
CA ASP A 78 -7.73 -19.54 -11.77
C ASP A 78 -8.68 -18.39 -11.43
N GLY A 79 -8.83 -17.41 -12.34
CA GLY A 79 -9.67 -16.22 -12.17
C GLY A 79 -9.01 -15.09 -11.38
N TYR A 80 -7.73 -15.22 -11.02
CA TYR A 80 -6.97 -14.19 -10.30
C TYR A 80 -6.08 -13.38 -11.25
N ILE A 81 -5.60 -12.22 -10.80
CA ILE A 81 -4.63 -11.43 -11.58
C ILE A 81 -3.30 -12.20 -11.69
N ASP A 82 -2.90 -12.49 -12.92
CA ASP A 82 -1.56 -12.99 -13.26
C ASP A 82 -0.56 -11.83 -13.16
N ARG A 83 0.22 -11.85 -12.08
CA ARG A 83 1.21 -10.80 -11.78
C ARG A 83 2.34 -10.74 -12.79
N GLN A 84 2.67 -11.84 -13.45
CA GLN A 84 3.73 -11.87 -14.45
C GLN A 84 3.25 -11.14 -15.71
N LYS A 85 2.01 -11.40 -16.14
CA LYS A 85 1.39 -10.67 -17.26
C LYS A 85 1.11 -9.21 -16.94
N LEU A 86 0.63 -8.90 -15.74
CA LEU A 86 0.43 -7.51 -15.34
C LEU A 86 1.79 -6.78 -15.26
N GLY A 87 2.80 -7.41 -14.68
CA GLY A 87 4.15 -6.86 -14.59
C GLY A 87 4.77 -6.56 -15.95
N SER A 88 4.60 -7.44 -16.94
CA SER A 88 5.11 -7.20 -18.29
C SER A 88 4.42 -6.01 -18.99
N LYS A 89 3.17 -5.71 -18.67
CA LYS A 89 2.47 -4.52 -19.16
C LYS A 89 2.85 -3.23 -18.43
N VAL A 90 3.22 -3.31 -17.15
CA VAL A 90 3.55 -2.15 -16.31
C VAL A 90 5.01 -1.72 -16.47
N PHE A 91 5.92 -2.69 -16.63
CA PHE A 91 7.38 -2.44 -16.69
C PHE A 91 7.99 -2.66 -18.07
N GLY A 92 7.19 -3.07 -19.06
CA GLY A 92 7.60 -3.27 -20.45
C GLY A 92 7.82 -1.98 -21.23
#